data_AF-A0A965TDR7-F1
#
_entry.id   AF-A0A965TDR7-F1
#
_cell.length_a   1.000
_cell.length_b   1.000
_cell.length_c   1.000
_cell.angle_alpha   90.00
_cell.angle_beta   90.00
_cell.angle_gamma   90.00
#
_symmetry.space_group_name_H-M   'P 1'
#
loop_
_entity.id
_entity.type
_entity.pdbx_description
1 polymer ?
#
loop_
_entity_poly.entity_id
_entity_poly.type
_entity_poly.pdbx_seq_one_letter_code
_entity_poly.pdbx_strand_id
1 'polypeptide(L)'
;SSFEGAMLDEIAMAKNAGDSVGGIIEGIAFNLPIGLGDAMFEGLEGKLSCALFGIPAVKAVEFGSGFNMASMKGSAANDIFYYDDGKVKTLTNHNGGINGGISNGMPLTFRIAVKPTPSIAAPQKTVDLEKNQDATIQIEGRHDACIVPRVVPVVEAVIAISLLDSLLEAKPV
;
A
#
# COMPACT_ATOMS: atom_id res chain seq x y z
N SER A 1 -20.62 6.54 -1.31
CA SER A 1 -20.23 7.87 -1.85
C SER A 1 -20.18 7.81 -3.38
N SER A 2 -20.01 8.91 -4.13
CA SER A 2 -19.88 8.85 -5.60
C SER A 2 -18.73 7.93 -6.08
N PHE A 3 -17.68 7.79 -5.27
CA PHE A 3 -16.53 6.93 -5.56
C PHE A 3 -16.84 5.43 -5.42
N GLU A 4 -17.65 5.07 -4.42
CA GLU A 4 -18.05 3.67 -4.20
C GLU A 4 -18.85 3.12 -5.38
N GLY A 5 -19.83 3.90 -5.88
CA GLY A 5 -20.59 3.52 -7.08
C GLY A 5 -19.68 3.33 -8.29
N ALA A 6 -18.78 4.29 -8.54
CA ALA A 6 -17.83 4.20 -9.65
C ALA A 6 -16.91 2.96 -9.55
N MET A 7 -16.45 2.60 -8.34
CA MET A 7 -15.65 1.39 -8.14
C MET A 7 -16.45 0.11 -8.39
N LEU A 8 -17.70 0.05 -7.93
CA LEU A 8 -18.58 -1.10 -8.16
C LEU A 8 -18.91 -1.28 -9.65
N ASP A 9 -19.15 -0.17 -10.36
CA ASP A 9 -19.43 -0.17 -11.79
C ASP A 9 -18.21 -0.68 -12.58
N GLU A 10 -17.01 -0.22 -12.27
CA GLU A 10 -15.77 -0.68 -12.92
C GLU A 10 -15.55 -2.19 -12.71
N ILE A 11 -15.76 -2.68 -11.47
CA ILE A 11 -15.66 -4.12 -11.16
C ILE A 11 -16.71 -4.92 -11.95
N ALA A 12 -17.93 -4.41 -12.08
CA ALA A 12 -18.98 -5.06 -12.85
C ALA A 12 -18.67 -5.08 -14.35
N MET A 13 -18.13 -3.99 -14.91
CA MET A 13 -17.70 -3.90 -16.30
C MET A 13 -16.58 -4.91 -16.60
N ALA A 14 -15.54 -4.96 -15.78
CA ALA A 14 -14.44 -5.91 -15.93
C ALA A 14 -14.94 -7.35 -15.87
N LYS A 15 -15.79 -7.66 -14.89
CA LYS A 15 -16.41 -9.00 -14.76
C LYS A 15 -17.21 -9.39 -16.01
N ASN A 16 -18.02 -8.48 -16.54
CA ASN A 16 -18.84 -8.73 -17.73
C ASN A 16 -17.98 -8.92 -18.99
N ALA A 17 -16.79 -8.30 -19.03
CA ALA A 17 -15.80 -8.49 -20.09
C ALA A 17 -14.98 -9.78 -19.91
N GLY A 18 -15.18 -10.55 -18.83
CA GLY A 18 -14.36 -11.72 -18.51
C GLY A 18 -12.94 -11.35 -18.07
N ASP A 19 -12.73 -10.13 -17.59
CA ASP A 19 -11.46 -9.55 -17.17
C ASP A 19 -11.46 -9.26 -15.65
N SER A 20 -10.39 -8.62 -15.15
CA SER A 20 -10.27 -8.18 -13.77
C SER A 20 -9.61 -6.81 -13.64
N VAL A 21 -9.79 -6.18 -12.48
CA VAL A 21 -9.21 -4.88 -12.14
C VAL A 21 -8.46 -4.96 -10.82
N GLY A 22 -7.44 -4.10 -10.70
CA GLY A 22 -6.69 -3.88 -9.48
C GLY A 22 -7.24 -2.69 -8.70
N GLY A 23 -6.39 -2.09 -7.87
CA GLY A 23 -6.74 -0.87 -7.16
C GLY A 23 -5.66 -0.43 -6.19
N ILE A 24 -5.96 0.67 -5.49
CA ILE A 24 -5.08 1.26 -4.49
C ILE A 24 -5.77 1.13 -3.13
N ILE A 25 -5.01 0.68 -2.13
CA ILE A 25 -5.43 0.67 -0.73
C ILE A 25 -4.61 1.71 0.02
N GLU A 26 -5.29 2.58 0.77
CA GLU A 26 -4.66 3.48 1.73
C GLU A 26 -4.75 2.86 3.12
N GLY A 27 -3.61 2.77 3.80
CA GLY A 27 -3.52 2.34 5.19
C GLY A 27 -3.10 3.50 6.08
N ILE A 28 -3.73 3.60 7.25
CA ILE A 28 -3.44 4.63 8.23
C ILE A 28 -3.29 4.00 9.61
N ALA A 29 -2.15 4.24 10.26
CA ALA A 29 -1.94 3.87 11.66
C ALA A 29 -1.83 5.14 12.52
N PHE A 30 -2.70 5.23 13.52
CA PHE A 30 -2.78 6.38 14.42
C PHE A 30 -2.02 6.11 15.72
N ASN A 31 -1.63 7.20 16.40
CA ASN A 31 -1.06 7.17 17.75
C ASN A 31 0.22 6.31 17.88
N LEU A 32 1.03 6.27 16.83
CA LEU A 32 2.37 5.71 16.90
C LEU A 32 3.21 6.53 17.89
N PRO A 33 3.97 5.89 18.80
CA PRO A 33 4.95 6.58 19.62
C PRO A 33 5.92 7.35 18.74
N ILE A 34 6.38 8.50 19.20
CA ILE A 34 7.46 9.26 18.54
C ILE A 34 8.76 8.48 18.76
N GLY A 35 9.61 8.39 17.74
CA GLY A 35 10.92 7.75 17.86
C GLY A 35 10.95 6.25 17.54
N LEU A 36 9.87 5.70 16.98
CA LEU A 36 9.81 4.31 16.52
C LEU A 36 10.55 4.17 15.19
N GLY A 37 11.36 3.12 15.04
CA GLY A 37 12.18 2.89 13.85
C GLY A 37 13.66 3.19 14.06
N ASP A 38 14.41 3.16 12.98
CA ASP A 38 15.85 3.41 12.96
C ASP A 38 16.23 4.15 11.66
N ALA A 39 17.52 4.43 11.46
CA ALA A 39 18.04 5.04 10.26
C ALA A 39 18.23 4.03 9.10
N MET A 40 18.28 4.54 7.88
CA MET A 40 18.63 3.79 6.68
C MET A 40 17.68 2.58 6.44
N PHE A 41 18.24 1.37 6.24
CA PHE A 41 17.50 0.17 5.87
C PHE A 41 16.63 -0.40 7.00
N GLU A 42 16.94 -0.03 8.24
CA GLU A 42 16.19 -0.45 9.44
C GLU A 42 15.06 0.54 9.81
N GLY A 43 14.89 1.59 9.00
CA GLY A 43 13.79 2.53 9.16
C GLY A 43 12.43 1.92 8.90
N LEU A 44 11.40 2.54 9.48
CA LEU A 44 10.01 2.11 9.36
C LEU A 44 9.58 1.97 7.90
N GLU A 45 9.93 2.93 7.04
CA GLU A 45 9.61 2.87 5.60
C GLU A 45 10.18 1.60 4.95
N GLY A 46 11.41 1.22 5.27
CA GLY A 46 12.06 0.02 4.73
C GLY A 46 11.41 -1.26 5.22
N LYS A 47 11.23 -1.39 6.54
CA LYS A 47 10.58 -2.55 7.18
C LYS A 47 9.15 -2.75 6.68
N LEU A 48 8.35 -1.67 6.69
CA LEU A 48 6.97 -1.70 6.21
C LEU A 48 6.90 -1.99 4.71
N SER A 49 7.78 -1.41 3.89
CA SER A 49 7.83 -1.71 2.46
C SER A 49 8.07 -3.18 2.21
N CYS A 50 9.05 -3.78 2.89
CA CYS A 50 9.36 -5.21 2.78
C CYS A 50 8.13 -6.06 3.11
N ALA A 51 7.48 -5.78 4.24
CA ALA A 51 6.30 -6.50 4.68
C ALA A 51 5.11 -6.33 3.72
N LEU A 52 4.84 -5.11 3.27
CA LEU A 52 3.75 -4.79 2.34
C LEU A 52 3.96 -5.41 0.95
N PHE A 53 5.20 -5.42 0.44
CA PHE A 53 5.53 -6.13 -0.80
C PHE A 53 5.46 -7.65 -0.66
N GLY A 54 5.51 -8.18 0.56
CA GLY A 54 5.25 -9.59 0.85
C GLY A 54 3.79 -10.00 0.63
N ILE A 55 2.85 -9.04 0.61
CA ILE A 55 1.45 -9.31 0.30
C ILE A 55 1.34 -9.67 -1.19
N PRO A 56 0.76 -10.84 -1.55
CA PRO A 56 0.58 -11.21 -2.94
C PRO A 56 -0.17 -10.14 -3.74
N ALA A 57 0.22 -9.96 -5.00
CA ALA A 57 -0.32 -8.97 -5.93
C ALA A 57 0.05 -7.50 -5.68
N VAL A 58 0.74 -7.16 -4.59
CA VAL A 58 1.26 -5.79 -4.37
C VAL A 58 2.42 -5.50 -5.32
N LYS A 59 2.34 -4.37 -6.02
CA LYS A 59 3.34 -3.92 -7.01
C LYS A 59 3.94 -2.54 -6.76
N ALA A 60 3.37 -1.76 -5.83
CA ALA A 60 3.93 -0.48 -5.40
C ALA A 60 3.56 -0.21 -3.94
N VAL A 61 4.43 0.51 -3.24
CA VAL A 61 4.23 1.03 -1.89
C VAL A 61 4.73 2.48 -1.89
N GLU A 62 3.97 3.39 -1.29
CA GLU A 62 4.36 4.78 -1.12
C GLU A 62 3.88 5.32 0.24
N PHE A 63 4.62 6.24 0.83
CA PHE A 63 4.30 6.85 2.14
C PHE A 63 3.94 8.32 1.98
N GLY A 64 2.99 8.78 2.79
CA GLY A 64 2.50 10.16 2.76
C GLY A 64 2.03 10.58 1.37
N SER A 65 2.61 11.66 0.85
CA SER A 65 2.34 12.15 -0.50
C SER A 65 2.97 11.29 -1.61
N GLY A 66 3.84 10.35 -1.26
CA GLY A 66 4.35 9.33 -2.16
C GLY A 66 4.97 9.90 -3.44
N PHE A 67 4.59 9.35 -4.59
CA PHE A 67 5.10 9.81 -5.89
C PHE A 67 4.72 11.27 -6.21
N ASN A 68 3.63 11.81 -5.63
CA ASN A 68 3.27 13.22 -5.84
C ASN A 68 4.33 14.16 -5.27
N MET A 69 5.09 13.73 -4.25
CA MET A 69 6.17 14.53 -3.66
C MET A 69 7.26 14.87 -4.68
N ALA A 70 7.50 14.02 -5.68
CA ALA A 70 8.49 14.27 -6.74
C ALA A 70 8.16 15.50 -7.60
N SER A 71 6.89 15.94 -7.62
CA SER A 71 6.46 17.14 -8.34
C SER A 71 6.49 18.41 -7.48
N MET A 72 6.80 18.30 -6.18
CA MET A 72 6.75 19.40 -5.23
C MET A 72 8.09 20.14 -5.12
N LYS A 73 8.03 21.44 -4.82
CA LYS A 73 9.20 22.18 -4.33
C LYS A 73 9.39 21.88 -2.86
N GLY A 74 10.64 21.85 -2.38
CA GLY A 74 10.95 21.54 -0.97
C GLY A 74 10.17 22.39 0.04
N SER A 75 9.95 23.68 -0.24
CA SER A 75 9.15 24.57 0.61
C SER A 75 7.68 24.15 0.77
N ALA A 76 7.14 23.40 -0.19
CA ALA A 76 5.79 22.85 -0.13
C ALA A 76 5.77 21.39 0.33
N ALA A 77 6.84 20.64 0.10
CA ALA A 77 6.96 19.23 0.52
C ALA A 77 7.27 19.08 2.01
N ASN A 78 7.95 20.06 2.61
CA ASN A 78 8.32 20.02 4.01
C ASN A 78 7.09 20.17 4.92
N ASP A 79 6.97 19.27 5.88
CA ASP A 79 5.96 19.37 6.93
C ASP A 79 6.40 20.40 7.98
N ILE A 80 5.67 21.51 8.09
CA ILE A 80 6.02 22.60 9.01
C ILE A 80 5.66 22.20 10.44
N PHE A 81 6.65 22.20 11.32
CA PHE A 81 6.49 21.89 12.74
C PHE A 81 5.90 23.06 13.53
N TYR A 82 5.03 22.76 14.49
CA TYR A 82 4.45 23.71 15.44
C TYR A 82 4.18 23.03 16.79
N TYR A 83 3.97 23.83 17.83
CA TYR A 83 3.56 23.34 19.15
C TYR A 83 2.04 23.40 19.31
N ASP A 84 1.47 22.32 19.83
CA ASP A 84 0.08 22.22 20.26
C ASP A 84 0.03 21.53 21.63
N ASP A 85 -0.43 22.26 22.66
CA ASP A 85 -0.48 21.78 24.05
C ASP A 85 0.81 21.09 24.53
N GLY A 86 1.95 21.75 24.27
CA GLY A 86 3.28 21.25 24.66
C GLY A 86 3.81 20.08 23.82
N LYS A 87 3.06 19.60 22.82
CA LYS A 87 3.48 18.54 21.88
C LYS A 87 3.88 19.14 20.54
N VAL A 88 4.94 18.61 19.94
CA VAL A 88 5.34 18.97 18.57
C VAL A 88 4.43 18.22 17.58
N LYS A 89 3.87 18.95 16.63
CA LYS A 89 3.04 18.44 15.53
C LYS A 89 3.46 19.07 14.20
N THR A 90 2.92 18.59 13.09
CA THR A 90 3.11 19.21 11.77
C THR A 90 1.79 19.68 11.15
N LEU A 91 1.83 20.80 10.43
CA LEU A 91 0.64 21.40 9.77
C LEU A 91 0.11 20.53 8.62
N THR A 92 1.01 19.80 7.98
CA THR A 92 0.75 18.85 6.90
C THR A 92 1.36 17.49 7.25
N ASN A 93 1.05 16.45 6.48
CA ASN A 93 1.62 15.11 6.68
C ASN A 93 2.14 14.53 5.35
N HIS A 94 2.90 15.32 4.61
CA HIS A 94 3.47 14.92 3.32
C HIS A 94 4.44 13.75 3.45
N ASN A 95 5.18 13.66 4.56
CA ASN A 95 6.07 12.54 4.84
C ASN A 95 5.36 11.34 5.49
N GLY A 96 4.04 11.43 5.71
CA GLY A 96 3.22 10.30 6.14
C GLY A 96 3.61 9.72 7.50
N GLY A 97 3.89 10.57 8.48
CA GLY A 97 4.19 10.18 9.85
C GLY A 97 5.61 9.72 10.12
N ILE A 98 6.50 9.76 9.12
CA ILE A 98 7.88 9.28 9.22
C ILE A 98 8.84 10.39 8.77
N ASN A 99 9.93 10.60 9.51
CA ASN A 99 11.05 11.42 9.06
C ASN A 99 12.35 10.63 9.22
N GLY A 100 13.07 10.40 8.12
CA GLY A 100 14.36 9.70 8.14
C GLY A 100 14.27 8.27 8.69
N GLY A 101 13.18 7.55 8.39
CA GLY A 101 12.95 6.20 8.91
C GLY A 101 12.33 6.13 10.32
N ILE A 102 12.10 7.27 10.99
CA ILE A 102 11.63 7.34 12.38
C ILE A 102 10.25 7.98 12.46
N SER A 103 9.34 7.44 13.27
CA SER A 103 8.01 8.01 13.48
C SER A 103 8.06 9.38 14.16
N ASN A 104 7.28 10.33 13.64
CA ASN A 104 7.24 11.72 14.13
C ASN A 104 6.01 12.05 15.00
N GLY A 105 5.14 11.06 15.27
CA GLY A 105 3.92 11.21 16.07
C GLY A 105 2.67 11.63 15.27
N MET A 106 2.82 12.01 14.01
CA MET A 106 1.69 12.16 13.09
C MET A 106 1.20 10.79 12.60
N PRO A 107 -0.02 10.68 12.06
CA PRO A 107 -0.52 9.41 11.53
C PRO A 107 0.45 8.86 10.47
N LEU A 108 0.81 7.58 10.61
CA LEU A 108 1.50 6.87 9.54
C LEU A 108 0.50 6.66 8.42
N THR A 109 0.81 7.17 7.23
CA THR A 109 -0.05 7.01 6.05
C THR A 109 0.75 6.42 4.91
N PHE A 110 0.21 5.39 4.26
CA PHE A 110 0.82 4.79 3.08
C PHE A 110 -0.25 4.32 2.12
N ARG A 111 0.14 4.11 0.86
CA ARG A 111 -0.70 3.49 -0.16
C ARG A 111 0.03 2.33 -0.81
N ILE A 112 -0.73 1.31 -1.20
CA ILE A 112 -0.23 0.19 -1.98
C ILE A 112 -1.03 0.03 -3.26
N ALA A 113 -0.36 -0.37 -4.34
CA ALA A 113 -1.02 -0.76 -5.59
C ALA A 113 -1.15 -2.29 -5.65
N VAL A 114 -2.38 -2.78 -5.73
CA VAL A 114 -2.70 -4.19 -5.94
C VAL A 114 -3.03 -4.39 -7.41
N LYS A 115 -2.26 -5.26 -8.09
CA LYS A 115 -2.47 -5.55 -9.52
C LYS A 115 -3.77 -6.34 -9.75
N PRO A 116 -4.32 -6.32 -10.98
CA PRO A 116 -5.43 -7.20 -11.36
C PRO A 116 -5.12 -8.70 -11.16
N THR A 117 -6.18 -9.49 -10.93
CA THR A 117 -6.09 -10.95 -10.84
C THR A 117 -5.65 -11.51 -12.19
N PRO A 118 -4.56 -12.30 -12.26
CA PRO A 118 -4.08 -12.79 -13.56
C PRO A 118 -4.99 -13.89 -14.14
N SER A 119 -5.79 -14.54 -13.30
CA SER A 119 -6.71 -15.59 -13.72
C SER A 119 -8.03 -15.00 -14.19
N ILE A 120 -8.16 -14.81 -15.50
CA ILE A 120 -9.33 -14.22 -16.16
C ILE A 120 -9.93 -15.18 -17.19
N ALA A 121 -11.20 -14.95 -17.53
CA ALA A 121 -11.93 -15.79 -18.49
C ALA A 121 -11.62 -15.41 -19.96
N ALA A 122 -11.12 -14.19 -20.19
CA ALA A 122 -10.65 -13.76 -21.50
C ALA A 122 -9.45 -14.62 -21.96
N PRO A 123 -9.44 -15.12 -23.21
CA PRO A 123 -8.30 -15.89 -23.73
C PRO A 123 -6.99 -15.09 -23.67
N GLN A 124 -5.91 -15.73 -23.23
CA GLN A 124 -4.58 -15.13 -23.13
C GLN A 124 -3.54 -15.97 -23.87
N LYS A 125 -2.57 -15.29 -24.49
CA LYS A 125 -1.41 -15.96 -25.08
C LYS A 125 -0.47 -16.43 -23.97
N THR A 126 0.06 -17.63 -24.12
CA THR A 126 1.03 -18.24 -23.22
C THR A 126 1.89 -19.23 -23.99
N VAL A 127 2.68 -20.05 -23.29
CA VAL A 127 3.44 -21.16 -23.85
C VAL A 127 2.99 -22.49 -23.24
N ASP A 128 2.96 -23.54 -24.05
CA ASP A 128 2.82 -24.92 -23.60
C ASP A 128 4.24 -25.48 -23.41
N LEU A 129 4.64 -25.66 -22.15
CA LEU A 129 5.99 -26.12 -21.79
C LEU A 129 6.23 -27.60 -22.10
N GLU A 130 5.18 -28.42 -22.23
CA GLU A 130 5.32 -29.83 -22.60
C GLU A 130 5.58 -29.96 -24.09
N LYS A 131 4.88 -29.16 -24.90
CA LYS A 131 5.01 -29.17 -26.37
C LYS A 131 6.06 -28.19 -26.90
N ASN A 132 6.63 -27.34 -26.05
CA ASN A 132 7.57 -26.29 -26.42
C ASN A 132 7.06 -25.38 -27.56
N GLN A 133 5.82 -24.91 -27.45
CA GLN A 133 5.19 -24.06 -28.47
C GLN A 133 4.29 -22.98 -27.85
N ASP A 134 3.98 -21.95 -28.64
CA ASP A 134 2.97 -20.96 -28.28
C ASP A 134 1.59 -21.62 -28.13
N ALA A 135 0.83 -21.15 -27.14
CA ALA A 135 -0.50 -21.63 -26.82
C ALA A 135 -1.43 -20.46 -26.45
N THR A 136 -2.73 -20.75 -26.45
CA THR A 136 -3.74 -19.87 -25.85
C THR A 136 -4.33 -20.60 -24.66
N ILE A 137 -4.33 -19.93 -23.50
CA ILE A 137 -4.99 -20.42 -22.30
C ILE A 137 -6.29 -19.65 -22.11
N GLN A 138 -7.34 -20.38 -21.76
CA GLN A 138 -8.59 -19.82 -21.29
C GLN A 138 -8.93 -20.51 -19.97
N ILE A 139 -9.03 -19.73 -18.90
CA ILE A 139 -9.22 -20.28 -17.56
C ILE A 139 -10.71 -20.32 -17.27
N GLU A 140 -11.24 -21.53 -17.04
CA GLU A 140 -12.63 -21.73 -16.67
C GLU A 140 -12.83 -21.64 -15.15
N GLY A 141 -14.07 -21.41 -14.71
CA GLY A 141 -14.45 -21.38 -13.29
C GLY A 141 -14.68 -19.97 -12.73
N ARG A 142 -14.85 -19.90 -11.40
CA ARG A 142 -15.15 -18.67 -10.68
C ARG A 142 -13.86 -17.97 -10.28
N HIS A 143 -13.61 -16.80 -10.87
CA HIS A 143 -12.49 -15.92 -10.53
C HIS A 143 -12.97 -14.60 -9.96
N ASP A 144 -12.14 -13.99 -9.13
CA ASP A 144 -12.42 -12.69 -8.56
C ASP A 144 -12.03 -11.58 -9.56
N ALA A 145 -13.04 -10.86 -10.05
CA ALA A 145 -12.86 -9.69 -10.92
C ALA A 145 -12.12 -8.54 -10.20
N CYS A 146 -12.11 -8.53 -8.86
CA CYS A 146 -11.32 -7.61 -8.06
C CYS A 146 -11.07 -8.23 -6.67
N ILE A 147 -9.80 -8.33 -6.29
CA ILE A 147 -9.39 -8.85 -4.96
C ILE A 147 -9.16 -7.74 -3.94
N VAL A 148 -9.14 -6.47 -4.34
CA VAL A 148 -8.76 -5.32 -3.50
C VAL A 148 -9.50 -5.30 -2.16
N PRO A 149 -10.84 -5.47 -2.09
CA PRO A 149 -11.54 -5.46 -0.80
C PRO A 149 -11.11 -6.59 0.14
N ARG A 150 -10.64 -7.72 -0.39
CA ARG A 150 -10.12 -8.85 0.40
C ARG A 150 -8.68 -8.63 0.86
N VAL A 151 -7.93 -7.76 0.18
CA VAL A 151 -6.56 -7.42 0.55
C VAL A 151 -6.53 -6.42 1.72
N VAL A 152 -7.57 -5.59 1.91
CA VAL A 152 -7.68 -4.63 3.02
C VAL A 152 -7.36 -5.25 4.40
N PRO A 153 -8.04 -6.32 4.86
CA PRO A 153 -7.73 -6.92 6.16
C PRO A 153 -6.33 -7.55 6.23
N VAL A 154 -5.75 -7.95 5.08
CA VAL A 154 -4.38 -8.46 5.01
C VAL A 154 -3.39 -7.32 5.24
N VAL A 155 -3.63 -6.15 4.65
CA VAL A 155 -2.81 -4.95 4.86
C VAL A 155 -2.84 -4.54 6.32
N GLU A 156 -4.03 -4.49 6.93
CA GLU A 156 -4.20 -4.16 8.36
C GLU A 156 -3.42 -5.14 9.26
N ALA A 157 -3.49 -6.44 8.98
CA ALA A 157 -2.77 -7.44 9.76
C ALA A 157 -1.25 -7.32 9.60
N VAL A 158 -0.76 -7.14 8.36
CA VAL A 158 0.67 -7.01 8.07
C VAL A 158 1.24 -5.78 8.75
N ILE A 159 0.58 -4.63 8.66
CA ILE A 159 1.09 -3.41 9.31
C ILE A 159 1.01 -3.51 10.83
N ALA A 160 -0.01 -4.14 11.40
CA ALA A 160 -0.11 -4.32 12.84
C ALA A 160 1.05 -5.17 13.37
N ILE A 161 1.39 -6.26 12.69
CA ILE A 161 2.52 -7.13 13.06
C ILE A 161 3.85 -6.40 12.90
N SER A 162 4.08 -5.74 11.76
CA SER A 162 5.35 -5.02 11.53
C SER A 162 5.58 -3.86 12.51
N LEU A 163 4.51 -3.16 12.89
CA LEU A 163 4.60 -2.10 13.91
C LEU A 163 4.81 -2.70 15.31
N LEU A 164 4.19 -3.84 15.62
CA LEU A 164 4.45 -4.56 16.87
C LEU A 164 5.92 -4.98 16.99
N ASP A 165 6.50 -5.54 15.93
CA ASP A 165 7.92 -5.91 15.91
C ASP A 165 8.81 -4.68 16.17
N SER A 166 8.52 -3.56 15.50
CA SER A 166 9.23 -2.30 15.72
C SER A 166 9.11 -1.79 17.17
N LEU A 167 7.94 -1.98 17.80
CA LEU A 167 7.70 -1.59 19.20
C LEU A 167 8.49 -2.47 20.18
N LEU A 168 8.66 -3.75 19.87
CA LEU A 168 9.45 -4.67 20.69
C LEU A 168 10.96 -4.44 20.57
N GLU A 169 11.41 -3.94 19.42
CA GLU A 169 12.80 -3.53 19.19
C GLU A 169 13.14 -2.17 19.80
N ALA A 170 12.13 -1.33 20.04
CA ALA A 170 12.32 0.00 20.61
C ALA A 170 13.01 -0.09 21.98
N LYS A 171 14.14 0.61 22.12
CA LYS A 171 14.83 0.69 23.41
C LYS A 171 13.92 1.39 24.42
N PRO A 172 13.81 0.89 25.66
CA PRO A 172 13.07 1.60 26.70
C PRO A 172 13.67 3.00 26.86
N VAL A 173 12.79 4.00 26.83
CA VAL A 173 13.10 5.41 27.13
C VAL A 173 13.35 5.56 28.62
#